data_AF-A0A453T2Y4-F1
#
_entry.id   AF-A0A453T2Y4-F1
#
_cell.length_a   1.000
_cell.length_b   1.000
_cell.length_c   1.000
_cell.angle_alpha   90.00
_cell.angle_beta   90.00
_cell.angle_gamma   90.00
#
_symmetry.space_group_name_H-M   'P 1'
#
loop_
_entity.id
_entity.type
_entity.pdbx_description
1 polymer ?
#
loop_
_entity_poly.entity_id
_entity_poly.type
_entity_poly.pdbx_seq_one_letter_code
_entity_poly.pdbx_strand_id
1 'polypeptide(L)'
;VPAGEWVPHVEAFVDVSRSPAQHSAGVDALAALVNKDKLTLFDLVSKMDMYLTTTDHIVRSRGILLLGQIMSHISFKWLDVNAITTLSDFFISRL
;
A
#
# COMPACT_ATOMS: atom_id res chain seq x y z
N VAL A 1 11.38 5.20 8.08
CA VAL A 1 10.90 6.15 7.03
C VAL A 1 9.94 7.15 7.66
N PRO A 2 10.28 8.46 7.64
CA PRO A 2 9.42 9.56 8.09
C PRO A 2 8.08 9.61 7.35
N ALA A 3 7.03 10.12 7.98
CA ALA A 3 5.68 10.21 7.39
C ALA A 3 5.66 10.95 6.04
N GLY A 4 6.44 12.03 5.91
CA GLY A 4 6.53 12.82 4.69
C GLY A 4 7.08 12.08 3.47
N GLU A 5 7.73 10.93 3.64
CA GLU A 5 8.26 10.14 2.53
C GLU A 5 7.25 9.12 1.96
N TRP A 6 6.14 8.82 2.65
CA TRP A 6 5.19 7.80 2.18
C TRP A 6 3.72 8.24 2.23
N VAL A 7 3.31 9.02 3.24
CA VAL A 7 1.92 9.48 3.42
C VAL A 7 1.41 10.25 2.19
N PRO A 8 2.16 11.22 1.61
CA PRO A 8 1.66 11.96 0.46
C PRO A 8 1.39 11.08 -0.77
N HIS A 9 2.12 9.97 -0.90
CA HIS A 9 1.92 9.01 -1.98
C HIS A 9 0.68 8.13 -1.75
N VAL A 10 0.41 7.78 -0.50
CA VAL A 10 -0.84 7.09 -0.12
C VAL A 10 -2.04 8.01 -0.33
N GLU A 11 -1.99 9.25 0.15
CA GLU A 11 -3.06 10.23 -0.02
C GLU A 11 -3.29 10.55 -1.49
N ALA A 12 -2.21 10.66 -2.28
CA ALA A 12 -2.31 10.83 -3.72
C ALA A 12 -3.09 9.70 -4.38
N PHE A 13 -2.87 8.46 -3.95
CA PHE A 13 -3.58 7.32 -4.50
C PHE A 13 -5.01 7.19 -3.98
N VAL A 14 -5.26 7.45 -2.70
CA VAL A 14 -6.58 7.32 -2.09
C VAL A 14 -7.55 8.37 -2.64
N ASP A 15 -7.06 9.56 -2.96
CA ASP A 15 -7.86 10.66 -3.50
C ASP A 15 -8.32 10.38 -4.95
N VAL A 16 -9.60 10.01 -5.09
CA VAL A 16 -10.24 9.70 -6.38
C VAL A 16 -10.38 10.91 -7.31
N SER A 17 -10.22 12.13 -6.80
CA SER A 17 -10.25 13.34 -7.62
C SER A 17 -8.96 13.55 -8.43
N ARG A 18 -7.88 12.88 -8.04
CA ARG A 18 -6.59 12.96 -8.74
C ARG A 18 -6.60 12.17 -10.03
N SER A 19 -5.72 12.59 -10.93
CA SER A 19 -5.55 11.93 -12.23
C SER A 19 -4.92 10.55 -12.11
N PRO A 20 -5.19 9.63 -13.05
CA PRO A 20 -4.56 8.31 -13.07
C PRO A 20 -3.02 8.36 -13.08
N ALA A 21 -2.43 9.38 -13.71
CA ALA A 21 -0.98 9.58 -13.71
C ALA A 21 -0.43 9.90 -12.31
N GLN A 22 -1.17 10.67 -11.50
CA GLN A 22 -0.80 10.96 -10.12
C GLN A 22 -0.98 9.73 -9.22
N HIS A 23 -1.99 8.90 -9.48
CA HIS A 23 -2.16 7.60 -8.81
C HIS A 23 -0.96 6.69 -9.10
N SER A 24 -0.61 6.50 -10.37
CA SER A 24 0.54 5.68 -10.78
C SER A 24 1.84 6.19 -10.15
N ALA A 25 2.10 7.49 -10.19
CA ALA A 25 3.30 8.07 -9.59
C ALA A 25 3.40 7.81 -8.07
N GLY A 26 2.26 7.78 -7.37
CA GLY A 26 2.19 7.41 -5.96
C GLY A 26 2.57 5.95 -5.72
N VAL A 27 2.04 5.04 -6.55
CA VAL A 27 2.38 3.60 -6.52
C VAL A 27 3.87 3.40 -6.80
N ASP A 28 4.40 4.02 -7.85
CA ASP A 28 5.81 3.89 -8.25
C ASP A 28 6.75 4.37 -7.15
N ALA A 29 6.42 5.48 -6.49
CA ALA A 29 7.21 6.02 -5.37
C ALA A 29 7.22 5.05 -4.17
N LEU A 30 6.05 4.51 -3.81
CA LEU A 30 5.94 3.54 -2.70
C LEU A 30 6.63 2.22 -3.04
N ALA A 31 6.45 1.70 -4.24
CA ALA A 31 7.13 0.51 -4.72
C ALA A 31 8.66 0.70 -4.73
N ALA A 32 9.15 1.88 -5.10
CA ALA A 32 10.58 2.20 -5.03
C ALA A 32 11.10 2.20 -3.58
N LEU A 33 10.32 2.64 -2.59
CA LEU A 33 10.69 2.55 -1.17
C LEU A 33 10.75 1.10 -0.69
N VAL A 34 9.80 0.27 -1.12
CA VAL A 34 9.74 -1.15 -0.78
C VAL A 34 10.88 -1.93 -1.43
N ASN A 35 11.16 -1.66 -2.70
CA ASN A 35 12.27 -2.28 -3.42
C ASN A 35 13.64 -1.90 -2.83
N LYS A 36 13.79 -0.69 -2.28
CA LYS A 36 15.01 -0.22 -1.60
C LYS A 36 15.11 -0.63 -0.12
N ASP A 37 14.22 -1.49 0.37
CA ASP A 37 14.15 -1.94 1.78
C ASP A 37 14.03 -0.80 2.79
N LYS A 38 13.59 0.39 2.35
CA LYS A 38 13.31 1.52 3.24
C LYS A 38 11.99 1.30 3.98
N LEU A 39 11.05 0.64 3.32
CA LEU A 39 9.73 0.34 3.87
C LEU A 39 9.41 -1.13 3.60
N THR A 40 9.15 -1.92 4.65
CA THR A 40 8.66 -3.28 4.42
C THR A 40 7.18 -3.26 4.08
N LEU A 41 6.68 -4.30 3.41
CA LEU A 41 5.24 -4.42 3.14
C LEU A 41 4.44 -4.51 4.46
N PHE A 42 4.99 -5.17 5.48
CA PHE A 42 4.41 -5.21 6.82
C PHE A 42 4.33 -3.82 7.47
N ASP A 43 5.41 -3.03 7.41
CA ASP A 43 5.40 -1.65 7.91
C ASP A 43 4.38 -0.79 7.18
N LEU A 44 4.23 -0.99 5.87
CA LEU A 44 3.25 -0.26 5.07
C LEU A 44 1.82 -0.62 5.51
N VAL A 45 1.50 -1.90 5.66
CA VAL A 45 0.18 -2.36 6.17
C VAL A 45 -0.10 -1.79 7.55
N SER A 46 0.87 -1.86 8.47
CA SER A 46 0.74 -1.34 9.84
C SER A 46 0.56 0.18 9.87
N LYS A 47 1.33 0.93 9.07
CA LYS A 47 1.22 2.39 9.00
C LYS A 47 -0.04 2.88 8.28
N MET A 48 -0.55 2.08 7.35
CA MET A 48 -1.79 2.38 6.63
C MET A 48 -3.05 2.00 7.41
N ASP A 49 -2.94 1.55 8.67
CA ASP A 49 -4.07 1.06 9.48
C ASP A 49 -5.32 1.95 9.39
N MET A 50 -5.17 3.28 9.53
CA MET A 50 -6.30 4.22 9.42
C MET A 50 -6.97 4.23 8.04
N TYR A 51 -6.20 4.07 6.96
CA TYR A 51 -6.74 3.97 5.59
C TYR A 51 -7.41 2.62 5.34
N LEU A 52 -6.98 1.57 6.05
CA LEU A 52 -7.45 0.19 5.86
C LEU A 52 -8.64 -0.17 6.77
N THR A 53 -8.85 0.58 7.85
CA THR A 53 -9.91 0.32 8.85
C THR A 53 -10.99 1.39 8.90
N THR A 54 -10.85 2.49 8.15
CA THR A 54 -11.85 3.56 8.09
C THR A 54 -13.23 3.05 7.66
N THR A 55 -14.27 3.75 8.13
CA THR A 55 -15.67 3.54 7.73
C THR A 55 -15.98 4.07 6.34
N ASP A 56 -15.13 4.95 5.79
CA ASP A 56 -15.25 5.39 4.41
C ASP A 56 -14.86 4.25 3.46
N HIS A 57 -15.85 3.66 2.82
CA HIS A 57 -15.67 2.53 1.91
C HIS A 57 -14.82 2.87 0.67
N ILE A 58 -14.82 4.14 0.22
CA ILE A 58 -14.01 4.58 -0.91
C ILE A 58 -12.54 4.60 -0.49
N VAL A 59 -12.23 5.27 0.63
CA VAL A 59 -10.86 5.31 1.15
C VAL A 59 -10.34 3.91 1.46
N ARG A 60 -11.17 3.08 2.11
CA ARG A 60 -10.80 1.71 2.46
C ARG A 60 -10.51 0.85 1.23
N SER A 61 -11.39 0.86 0.23
CA SER A 61 -11.16 0.10 -1.01
C SER A 61 -9.94 0.58 -1.78
N ARG A 62 -9.67 1.89 -1.82
CA ARG A 62 -8.46 2.45 -2.42
C ARG A 62 -7.20 2.06 -1.66
N GLY A 63 -7.24 2.04 -0.33
CA GLY A 63 -6.14 1.56 0.51
C GLY A 63 -5.79 0.09 0.24
N ILE A 64 -6.81 -0.77 0.16
CA ILE A 64 -6.64 -2.20 -0.17
C ILE A 64 -6.08 -2.36 -1.59
N LEU A 65 -6.60 -1.61 -2.57
CA LEU A 65 -6.12 -1.64 -3.95
C LEU A 65 -4.66 -1.19 -4.06
N LEU A 66 -4.26 -0.17 -3.31
CA LEU A 66 -2.88 0.32 -3.28
C LEU A 66 -1.90 -0.78 -2.87
N LEU A 67 -2.23 -1.56 -1.85
CA LEU A 67 -1.42 -2.70 -1.42
C LEU A 67 -1.25 -3.72 -2.56
N GLY A 68 -2.35 -4.06 -3.24
CA GLY A 68 -2.31 -4.97 -4.39
C GLY A 68 -1.44 -4.44 -5.54
N GLN A 69 -1.51 -3.14 -5.84
CA GLN A 69 -0.69 -2.53 -6.89
C GLN A 69 0.79 -2.46 -6.52
N ILE A 70 1.14 -2.17 -5.27
CA ILE A 70 2.54 -2.20 -4.82
C ILE A 70 3.08 -3.63 -4.91
N MET A 71 2.27 -4.62 -4.51
CA MET A 71 2.63 -6.04 -4.64
C MET A 71 2.86 -6.47 -6.10
N SER A 72 2.19 -5.87 -7.08
CA SER A 72 2.46 -6.14 -8.49
C SER A 72 3.74 -5.49 -9.02
N HIS A 73 4.29 -4.49 -8.31
CA HIS A 73 5.49 -3.74 -8.70
C HIS A 73 6.77 -4.14 -7.94
N ILE A 74 6.65 -4.98 -6.91
CA ILE A 74 7.83 -5.54 -6.23
C ILE A 74 8.45 -6.64 -7.10
N SER A 75 9.64 -6.38 -7.63
CA SER A 75 10.34 -7.31 -8.51
C SER A 75 10.93 -8.46 -7.69
N PHE A 76 10.42 -9.68 -7.85
CA PHE A 76 11.06 -10.94 -7.42
C PHE A 76 11.68 -10.96 -5.99
N LYS A 77 11.18 -10.13 -5.07
CA LYS A 77 11.47 -10.34 -3.65
C LYS A 77 10.73 -11.60 -3.26
N TRP A 78 11.47 -12.58 -2.76
CA TRP A 78 10.90 -13.74 -2.09
C TRP A 78 10.08 -13.20 -0.92
N LEU A 79 8.76 -13.09 -1.11
CA LEU A 79 7.85 -12.94 0.00
C LEU A 79 7.99 -14.22 0.80
N ASP A 80 8.51 -14.10 2.02
CA ASP A 80 8.58 -15.25 2.89
C ASP A 80 7.16 -15.78 3.17
N VAL A 81 7.06 -17.05 3.56
CA VAL A 81 5.77 -17.71 3.78
C VAL A 81 4.94 -16.96 4.84
N ASN A 82 5.58 -16.38 5.86
CA ASN A 82 4.85 -15.63 6.89
C ASN A 82 4.26 -14.33 6.34
N ALA A 83 4.99 -13.63 5.45
CA ALA A 83 4.48 -12.46 4.75
C ALA A 83 3.28 -12.82 3.88
N ILE A 84 3.35 -13.93 3.13
CA ILE A 84 2.22 -14.41 2.30
C ILE A 84 1.01 -14.75 3.17
N THR A 85 1.19 -15.53 4.26
CA THR A 85 0.09 -15.89 5.17
C THR A 85 -0.51 -14.64 5.82
N THR A 86 0.31 -13.72 6.33
CA THR A 86 -0.17 -12.49 6.98
C THR A 86 -0.98 -11.62 6.02
N LEU A 87 -0.52 -11.46 4.78
CA LEU A 87 -1.25 -10.71 3.77
C LEU A 87 -2.56 -11.42 3.39
N SER A 88 -2.53 -12.75 3.28
CA SER A 88 -3.71 -13.54 2.96
C SER A 88 -4.78 -13.38 4.04
N ASP A 89 -4.41 -13.53 5.33
CA ASP A 89 -5.31 -13.32 6.46
C ASP A 89 -5.84 -11.89 6.51
N PHE A 90 -4.98 -10.90 6.24
CA PHE A 90 -5.36 -9.51 6.15
C PHE A 90 -6.45 -9.28 5.09
N PHE A 91 -6.22 -9.70 3.84
CA PHE A 91 -7.18 -9.51 2.76
C PHE A 91 -8.48 -10.29 3.01
N ILE A 92 -8.41 -11.53 3.49
CA ILE A 92 -9.61 -12.33 3.83
C ILE A 92 -10.46 -11.65 4.90
N SER A 93 -9.84 -11.03 5.91
CA SER A 93 -10.59 -10.37 6.99
C SER A 93 -11.26 -9.06 6.60
N ARG A 94 -10.96 -8.52 5.41
CA ARG A 94 -11.36 -7.17 4.97
C ARG A 94 -12.15 -7.15 3.65
N LEU A 95 -12.22 -8.27 2.93
CA LEU A 95 -13.05 -8.51 1.74
C LEU A 95 -14.35 -9.23 2.14
#